data_AF-A0A246GFU0-F1
#
_entry.id   AF-A0A246GFU0-F1
#
_cell.length_a   1.000
_cell.length_b   1.000
_cell.length_c   1.000
_cell.angle_alpha   90.00
_cell.angle_beta   90.00
_cell.angle_gamma   90.00
#
_symmetry.space_group_name_H-M   'P 1'
#
loop_
_entity.id
_entity.type
_entity.pdbx_description
1 polymer ?
#
loop_
_entity_poly.entity_id
_entity_poly.type
_entity_poly.pdbx_seq_one_letter_code
_entity_poly.pdbx_strand_id
1 'polypeptide(L)'
;MLDELYKNKVKFNFILLTVLLYPIFIQIIQIILGNIFIQFCPQVASQSNNEGLISLLNEVQSNNYPYPTQFNFFSYIEFPILCLEQIFFYKEFSFFIGFIFSPYILYFFLFYKFCLFRVFQENGKNPFTSLIPIGNDIQLLNICKLPISGIFILLIPFVRLFLIYKINKQLCKIQHINKSNAILMTLLRPIFYGKLIFK
;
A
#
# COMPACT_ATOMS: atom_id res chain seq x y z
N MET A 1 -16.61 0.23 10.08
CA MET A 1 -15.83 -0.96 9.69
C MET A 1 -14.47 -1.09 10.40
N LEU A 2 -13.41 -0.31 10.11
CA LEU A 2 -12.10 -0.48 10.81
C LEU A 2 -12.15 -0.18 12.32
N ASP A 3 -12.99 0.78 12.74
CA ASP A 3 -13.26 1.08 14.16
C ASP A 3 -14.01 -0.04 14.89
N GLU A 4 -14.88 -0.77 14.18
CA GLU A 4 -15.58 -1.94 14.74
C GLU A 4 -14.67 -3.16 14.83
N LEU A 5 -13.79 -3.38 13.84
CA LEU A 5 -12.79 -4.46 13.89
C LEU A 5 -11.84 -4.27 15.09
N TYR A 6 -11.51 -3.04 15.44
CA TYR A 6 -10.74 -2.74 16.64
C TYR A 6 -11.50 -3.06 17.93
N LYS A 7 -12.78 -2.66 18.02
CA LYS A 7 -13.65 -3.00 19.17
C LYS A 7 -13.82 -4.50 19.37
N ASN A 8 -13.83 -5.27 18.28
CA ASN A 8 -14.05 -6.72 18.30
C ASN A 8 -12.79 -7.57 18.55
N LYS A 9 -11.65 -6.96 18.96
CA LYS A 9 -10.37 -7.65 19.22
C LYS A 9 -9.97 -8.60 18.08
N VAL A 10 -10.10 -8.15 16.83
CA VAL A 10 -9.71 -8.95 15.68
C VAL A 10 -8.19 -9.16 15.69
N LYS A 11 -7.77 -10.42 15.60
CA LYS A 11 -6.35 -10.81 15.61
C LYS A 11 -5.62 -10.18 14.42
N PHE A 12 -4.40 -9.70 14.65
CA PHE A 12 -3.54 -9.13 13.60
C PHE A 12 -3.43 -10.01 12.34
N ASN A 13 -3.29 -11.33 12.51
CA ASN A 13 -3.17 -12.27 11.38
C ASN A 13 -4.39 -12.22 10.45
N PHE A 14 -5.59 -12.01 10.99
CA PHE A 14 -6.81 -11.91 10.19
C PHE A 14 -6.82 -10.62 9.38
N ILE A 15 -6.43 -9.49 9.98
CA ILE A 15 -6.34 -8.21 9.27
C ILE A 15 -5.26 -8.27 8.20
N LEU A 16 -4.11 -8.87 8.49
CA LEU A 16 -3.06 -9.08 7.50
C LEU A 16 -3.55 -9.93 6.33
N LEU A 17 -4.29 -11.03 6.62
CA LEU A 17 -4.91 -11.85 5.59
C LEU A 17 -5.89 -11.03 4.75
N THR A 18 -6.74 -10.22 5.38
CA THR A 18 -7.68 -9.33 4.66
C THR A 18 -6.95 -8.33 3.77
N VAL A 19 -5.88 -7.70 4.24
CA VAL A 19 -5.07 -6.77 3.43
C VAL A 19 -4.42 -7.50 2.24
N LEU A 20 -3.99 -8.74 2.42
CA LEU A 20 -3.43 -9.57 1.35
C LEU A 20 -4.49 -10.04 0.32
N LEU A 21 -5.71 -10.34 0.78
CA LEU A 21 -6.82 -10.80 -0.07
C LEU A 21 -7.57 -9.65 -0.75
N TYR A 22 -7.47 -8.42 -0.23
CA TYR A 22 -8.22 -7.28 -0.76
C TYR A 22 -7.93 -6.96 -2.24
N PRO A 23 -6.67 -6.96 -2.73
CA PRO A 23 -6.37 -6.74 -4.14
C PRO A 23 -7.02 -7.79 -5.05
N ILE A 24 -7.06 -9.05 -4.58
CA ILE A 24 -7.73 -10.15 -5.28
C ILE A 24 -9.23 -9.86 -5.40
N PHE A 25 -9.85 -9.43 -4.30
CA PHE A 25 -11.28 -9.13 -4.29
C PHE A 25 -11.65 -7.96 -5.23
N ILE A 26 -10.85 -6.89 -5.25
CA ILE A 26 -11.05 -5.78 -6.18
C ILE A 26 -10.98 -6.23 -7.64
N GLN A 27 -10.05 -7.11 -7.98
CA GLN A 27 -9.94 -7.63 -9.35
C GLN A 27 -11.18 -8.42 -9.75
N ILE A 28 -11.69 -9.29 -8.86
CA ILE A 28 -12.92 -10.03 -9.11
C ILE A 28 -14.07 -9.04 -9.42
N ILE A 29 -14.19 -7.97 -8.65
CA ILE A 29 -15.20 -6.92 -8.91
C ILE A 29 -14.95 -6.23 -10.26
N GLN A 30 -13.72 -5.82 -10.57
CA GLN A 30 -13.38 -5.16 -11.83
C GLN A 30 -13.73 -6.03 -13.04
N ILE A 31 -13.49 -7.33 -12.96
CA ILE A 31 -13.84 -8.29 -14.02
C ILE A 31 -15.35 -8.41 -14.17
N ILE A 32 -16.08 -8.57 -13.05
CA ILE A 32 -17.55 -8.64 -13.06
C ILE A 32 -18.13 -7.36 -13.69
N LEU A 33 -17.66 -6.18 -13.26
CA LEU A 33 -18.10 -4.90 -13.80
C LEU A 33 -17.71 -4.72 -15.27
N GLY A 34 -16.51 -5.14 -15.67
CA GLY A 34 -16.06 -5.10 -17.07
C GLY A 34 -16.94 -5.98 -17.98
N ASN A 35 -17.26 -7.19 -17.54
CA ASN A 35 -18.14 -8.10 -18.28
C ASN A 35 -19.57 -7.56 -18.38
N ILE A 36 -20.09 -7.00 -17.28
CA ILE A 36 -21.38 -6.30 -17.28
C ILE A 36 -21.35 -5.14 -18.28
N PHE A 37 -20.32 -4.29 -18.22
CA PHE A 37 -20.20 -3.13 -19.09
C PHE A 37 -20.19 -3.51 -20.58
N ILE A 38 -19.48 -4.57 -20.97
CA ILE A 38 -19.46 -5.07 -22.35
C ILE A 38 -20.85 -5.55 -22.82
N GLN A 39 -21.62 -6.18 -21.94
CA GLN A 39 -22.97 -6.62 -22.26
C GLN A 39 -23.95 -5.46 -22.45
N PHE A 40 -23.78 -4.37 -21.70
CA PHE A 40 -24.65 -3.19 -21.79
C PHE A 40 -24.19 -2.16 -22.83
N CYS A 41 -22.91 -2.15 -23.19
CA CYS A 41 -22.32 -1.33 -24.24
C CYS A 41 -21.79 -2.24 -25.36
N PRO A 42 -22.67 -2.78 -26.23
CA PRO A 42 -22.24 -3.60 -27.35
C PRO A 42 -21.27 -2.79 -28.22
N GLN A 43 -20.12 -3.39 -28.52
CA GLN A 43 -19.15 -2.79 -29.42
C GLN A 43 -19.80 -2.62 -30.80
N VAL A 44 -20.08 -1.39 -31.18
CA VAL A 44 -20.50 -1.07 -32.55
C VAL A 44 -19.26 -1.26 -33.42
N ALA A 45 -19.29 -2.24 -34.33
CA ALA A 45 -18.24 -2.42 -35.31
C ALA A 45 -18.14 -1.14 -36.16
N SER A 46 -17.09 -0.34 -35.97
CA SER A 46 -16.88 0.87 -36.76
C SER A 46 -16.31 0.50 -38.13
N GLN A 47 -17.20 0.13 -39.06
CA GLN A 47 -16.92 0.39 -40.47
C GLN A 47 -17.33 1.84 -40.77
N SER A 48 -16.40 2.79 -40.73
CA SER A 48 -16.55 4.01 -41.53
C SER A 48 -15.24 4.80 -41.67
N ASN A 49 -14.94 5.12 -42.92
CA ASN A 49 -13.89 6.04 -43.37
C ASN A 49 -14.20 7.48 -42.92
N ASN A 50 -14.02 7.80 -41.64
CA ASN A 50 -14.24 9.14 -41.11
C ASN A 50 -12.92 9.75 -40.65
N GLU A 51 -12.39 10.70 -41.41
CA GLU A 51 -11.27 11.57 -41.01
C GLU A 51 -11.78 12.76 -40.18
N GLY A 52 -11.06 13.12 -39.11
CA GLY A 52 -11.32 14.31 -38.29
C GLY A 52 -11.40 14.04 -36.78
N LEU A 53 -11.87 15.02 -36.00
CA LEU A 53 -12.02 14.92 -34.52
C LEU A 53 -12.91 13.76 -34.07
N ILE A 54 -13.84 13.33 -34.93
CA ILE A 54 -14.68 12.14 -34.72
C ILE A 54 -13.85 10.85 -34.86
N SER A 55 -12.78 10.85 -35.66
CA SER A 55 -11.84 9.72 -35.71
C SER A 55 -11.04 9.59 -34.41
N LEU A 56 -10.63 10.69 -33.77
CA LEU A 56 -9.94 10.64 -32.47
C LEU A 56 -10.85 10.09 -31.35
N LEU A 57 -12.13 10.47 -31.35
CA LEU A 57 -13.12 9.91 -30.43
C LEU A 57 -13.45 8.45 -30.75
N ASN A 58 -13.50 8.10 -32.04
CA ASN A 58 -13.68 6.72 -32.48
C ASN A 58 -12.42 5.88 -32.28
N GLU A 59 -11.21 6.42 -32.28
CA GLU A 59 -9.95 5.73 -32.01
C GLU A 59 -9.82 5.38 -30.53
N VAL A 60 -10.39 6.22 -29.65
CA VAL A 60 -10.60 5.88 -28.24
C VAL A 60 -11.58 4.70 -28.09
N GLN A 61 -12.52 4.50 -29.03
CA GLN A 61 -13.47 3.37 -29.04
C GLN A 61 -13.00 2.16 -29.87
N SER A 62 -12.18 2.36 -30.91
CA SER A 62 -11.71 1.36 -31.87
C SER A 62 -10.33 0.84 -31.55
N ASN A 63 -9.68 1.41 -30.54
CA ASN A 63 -8.66 0.68 -29.84
C ASN A 63 -9.36 -0.54 -29.24
N ASN A 64 -9.23 -1.66 -29.94
CA ASN A 64 -9.29 -3.02 -29.44
C ASN A 64 -8.26 -3.19 -28.32
N TYR A 65 -8.29 -2.35 -27.29
CA TYR A 65 -7.88 -2.80 -25.99
C TYR A 65 -8.96 -3.80 -25.62
N PRO A 66 -8.67 -5.11 -25.62
CA PRO A 66 -9.57 -6.00 -24.93
C PRO A 66 -9.66 -5.43 -23.53
N TYR A 67 -10.82 -4.87 -23.16
CA TYR A 67 -11.18 -4.81 -21.75
C TYR A 67 -10.80 -6.19 -21.21
N PRO A 68 -10.01 -6.28 -20.13
CA PRO A 68 -9.45 -7.55 -19.69
C PRO A 68 -10.60 -8.46 -19.26
N THR A 69 -11.20 -9.15 -20.22
CA THR A 69 -12.23 -10.17 -20.09
C THR A 69 -11.60 -11.49 -19.67
N GLN A 70 -10.28 -11.59 -19.81
CA GLN A 70 -9.49 -12.75 -19.41
C GLN A 70 -8.94 -12.55 -18.00
N PHE A 71 -9.20 -13.56 -17.18
CA PHE A 71 -8.80 -13.67 -15.79
C PHE A 71 -7.29 -13.88 -15.68
N ASN A 72 -6.48 -12.84 -15.93
CA ASN A 72 -5.04 -12.89 -15.71
C ASN A 72 -4.70 -12.52 -14.27
N PHE A 73 -5.12 -13.37 -13.34
CA PHE A 73 -4.77 -13.30 -11.92
C PHE A 73 -3.25 -13.19 -11.71
N PHE A 74 -2.53 -13.90 -12.58
CA PHE A 74 -1.09 -13.94 -12.65
C PHE A 74 -0.49 -12.56 -12.87
N SER A 75 -1.06 -11.71 -13.74
CA SER A 75 -0.43 -10.42 -14.03
C SER A 75 -0.30 -9.50 -12.82
N TYR A 76 -1.13 -9.55 -11.78
CA TYR A 76 -0.96 -8.66 -10.62
C TYR A 76 -0.04 -9.21 -9.52
N ILE A 77 0.06 -10.55 -9.40
CA ILE A 77 0.98 -11.21 -8.46
C ILE A 77 2.37 -11.33 -9.11
N GLU A 78 2.42 -11.67 -10.39
CA GLU A 78 3.62 -11.75 -11.19
C GLU A 78 4.16 -10.36 -11.50
N PHE A 79 3.36 -9.31 -11.68
CA PHE A 79 3.92 -8.00 -12.04
C PHE A 79 4.94 -7.47 -11.02
N PRO A 80 4.71 -7.50 -9.69
CA PRO A 80 5.75 -7.19 -8.72
C PRO A 80 6.99 -8.10 -8.85
N ILE A 81 6.80 -9.40 -9.12
CA ILE A 81 7.89 -10.38 -9.27
C ILE A 81 8.69 -10.11 -10.55
N LEU A 82 8.01 -9.87 -11.67
CA LEU A 82 8.55 -9.51 -12.97
C LEU A 82 9.29 -8.18 -12.88
N CYS A 83 8.73 -7.17 -12.21
CA CYS A 83 9.43 -5.93 -11.94
C CYS A 83 10.72 -6.17 -11.15
N LEU A 84 10.69 -7.01 -10.10
CA LEU A 84 11.90 -7.36 -9.35
C LEU A 84 12.91 -8.10 -10.24
N GLU A 85 12.46 -9.03 -11.08
CA GLU A 85 13.31 -9.76 -12.01
C GLU A 85 14.00 -8.82 -13.00
N GLN A 86 13.25 -7.91 -13.63
CA GLN A 86 13.75 -6.88 -14.54
C GLN A 86 14.76 -5.94 -13.86
N ILE A 87 14.51 -5.54 -12.61
CA ILE A 87 15.43 -4.68 -11.86
C ILE A 87 16.73 -5.39 -11.51
N PHE A 88 16.67 -6.62 -10.98
CA PHE A 88 17.85 -7.30 -10.43
C PHE A 88 18.67 -8.06 -11.47
N PHE A 89 18.02 -8.74 -12.43
CA PHE A 89 18.71 -9.54 -13.44
C PHE A 89 19.02 -8.74 -14.69
N TYR A 90 18.06 -7.94 -15.17
CA TYR A 90 18.17 -7.20 -16.43
C TYR A 90 18.62 -5.73 -16.24
N LYS A 91 18.68 -5.24 -15.00
CA LYS A 91 19.10 -3.86 -14.63
C LYS A 91 18.23 -2.77 -15.27
N GLU A 92 16.99 -3.09 -15.60
CA GLU A 92 16.04 -2.14 -16.17
C GLU A 92 15.35 -1.34 -15.06
N PHE A 93 15.99 -0.25 -14.64
CA PHE A 93 15.49 0.58 -13.54
C PHE A 93 14.16 1.30 -13.84
N SER A 94 13.71 1.36 -15.09
CA SER A 94 12.38 1.86 -15.47
C SER A 94 11.25 1.09 -14.79
N PHE A 95 11.43 -0.23 -14.57
CA PHE A 95 10.48 -1.09 -13.87
C PHE A 95 10.37 -0.78 -12.37
N PHE A 96 11.27 0.02 -11.79
CA PHE A 96 11.17 0.49 -10.41
C PHE A 96 9.93 1.37 -10.20
N ILE A 97 9.57 2.18 -11.19
CA ILE A 97 8.36 3.00 -11.17
C ILE A 97 7.14 2.09 -11.14
N GLY A 98 7.09 1.10 -12.05
CA GLY A 98 6.01 0.09 -12.08
C GLY A 98 5.87 -0.66 -10.76
N PHE A 99 6.99 -1.06 -10.16
CA PHE A 99 7.01 -1.70 -8.85
C PHE A 99 6.37 -0.82 -7.77
N ILE A 100 6.80 0.44 -7.64
CA ILE A 100 6.27 1.41 -6.66
C ILE A 100 4.76 1.60 -6.81
N PHE A 101 4.28 1.69 -8.05
CA PHE A 101 2.85 1.89 -8.35
C PHE A 101 2.04 0.59 -8.36
N SER A 102 2.64 -0.54 -7.98
CA SER A 102 1.89 -1.78 -7.85
C SER A 102 0.79 -1.63 -6.77
N PRO A 103 -0.41 -2.20 -6.99
CA PRO A 103 -1.52 -2.07 -6.05
C PRO A 103 -1.14 -2.57 -4.65
N TYR A 104 -0.40 -3.69 -4.56
CA TYR A 104 0.06 -4.25 -3.30
C TYR A 104 0.90 -3.27 -2.48
N ILE A 105 1.88 -2.58 -3.09
CA ILE A 105 2.71 -1.61 -2.39
C ILE A 105 1.86 -0.44 -1.90
N LEU A 106 0.94 0.05 -2.73
CA LEU A 106 0.02 1.11 -2.36
C LEU A 106 -0.87 0.70 -1.18
N TYR A 107 -1.40 -0.52 -1.16
CA TYR A 107 -2.19 -1.03 -0.03
C TYR A 107 -1.38 -1.16 1.26
N PHE A 108 -0.18 -1.72 1.20
CA PHE A 108 0.69 -1.79 2.37
C PHE A 108 1.06 -0.41 2.88
N PHE A 109 1.28 0.56 1.98
CA PHE A 109 1.52 1.95 2.35
C PHE A 109 0.32 2.59 3.04
N LEU A 110 -0.90 2.41 2.52
CA LEU A 110 -2.12 2.91 3.14
C LEU A 110 -2.38 2.25 4.50
N PHE A 111 -2.21 0.93 4.58
CA PHE A 111 -2.34 0.17 5.83
C PHE A 111 -1.35 0.69 6.90
N TYR A 112 -0.08 0.91 6.51
CA TYR A 112 0.92 1.50 7.39
C TYR A 112 0.52 2.89 7.92
N LYS A 113 0.03 3.75 7.03
CA LYS A 113 -0.42 5.11 7.38
C LYS A 113 -1.61 5.07 8.32
N PHE A 114 -2.57 4.17 8.06
CA PHE A 114 -3.68 3.91 8.97
C PHE A 114 -3.19 3.43 10.35
N CYS A 115 -2.20 2.53 10.40
CA CYS A 115 -1.62 2.10 11.67
C CYS A 115 -0.97 3.28 12.42
N LEU A 116 -0.19 4.11 11.74
CA LEU A 116 0.39 5.30 12.37
C LEU A 116 -0.67 6.28 12.88
N PHE A 117 -1.71 6.52 12.08
CA PHE A 117 -2.85 7.36 12.48
C PHE A 117 -3.44 6.90 13.81
N ARG A 118 -3.65 5.58 13.97
CA ARG A 118 -4.16 4.98 15.21
C ARG A 118 -3.18 5.08 16.37
N VAL A 119 -1.90 4.80 16.14
CA VAL A 119 -0.87 4.97 17.17
C VAL A 119 -0.85 6.40 17.69
N PHE A 120 -1.00 7.40 16.82
CA PHE A 120 -1.04 8.80 17.22
C PHE A 120 -2.31 9.14 18.01
N GLN A 121 -3.46 8.63 17.56
CA GLN A 121 -4.74 8.78 18.25
C GLN A 121 -4.71 8.20 19.67
N GLU A 122 -4.20 6.97 19.84
CA GLU A 122 -4.09 6.30 21.15
C GLU A 122 -3.13 7.01 22.11
N ASN A 123 -2.14 7.73 21.59
CA ASN A 123 -1.15 8.47 22.38
C ASN A 123 -1.51 9.97 22.53
N GLY A 124 -2.75 10.36 22.22
CA GLY A 124 -3.25 11.73 22.40
C GLY A 124 -2.56 12.77 21.52
N LYS A 125 -2.01 12.35 20.37
CA LYS A 125 -1.41 13.24 19.37
C LYS A 125 -2.37 13.45 18.20
N ASN A 126 -2.19 14.55 17.46
CA ASN A 126 -3.00 14.83 16.28
C ASN A 126 -2.80 13.69 15.26
N PRO A 127 -3.83 12.91 14.90
CA PRO A 127 -3.69 11.75 14.01
C PRO A 127 -3.34 12.10 12.56
N PHE A 128 -3.76 13.28 12.07
CA PHE A 128 -3.60 13.69 10.67
C PHE A 128 -2.15 13.97 10.28
N THR A 129 -1.29 14.23 11.25
CA THR A 129 0.15 14.34 11.00
C THR A 129 0.74 13.05 10.48
N SER A 130 0.10 11.88 10.67
CA SER A 130 0.51 10.58 10.11
C SER A 130 0.62 10.59 8.58
N LEU A 131 -0.04 11.55 7.91
CA LEU A 131 0.02 11.73 6.47
C LEU A 131 1.30 12.45 6.03
N ILE A 132 1.84 13.34 6.87
CA ILE A 132 3.00 14.18 6.56
C ILE A 132 4.28 13.42 6.93
N PRO A 133 5.17 13.06 5.98
CA PRO A 133 6.34 12.21 6.25
C PRO A 133 7.23 12.70 7.40
N ILE A 134 7.58 13.98 7.40
CA ILE A 134 8.41 14.59 8.46
C ILE A 134 7.64 14.69 9.78
N GLY A 135 6.33 15.00 9.70
CA GLY A 135 5.44 15.05 10.85
C GLY A 135 5.36 13.71 11.58
N ASN A 136 5.39 12.59 10.84
CA ASN A 136 5.38 11.23 11.40
C ASN A 136 6.59 11.01 12.31
N ASP A 137 7.77 11.31 11.80
CA ASP A 137 9.03 11.04 12.47
C ASP A 137 9.16 11.89 13.74
N ILE A 138 8.77 13.18 13.68
CA ILE A 138 8.73 14.06 14.86
C ILE A 138 7.75 13.54 15.91
N GLN A 139 6.53 13.16 15.52
CA GLN A 139 5.55 12.67 16.47
C GLN A 139 5.94 11.34 17.10
N LEU A 140 6.53 10.43 16.32
CA LEU A 140 7.07 9.17 16.83
C LEU A 140 8.16 9.40 17.88
N LEU A 141 9.09 10.34 17.63
CA LEU A 141 10.10 10.74 18.61
C LEU A 141 9.46 11.29 19.88
N ASN A 142 8.46 12.16 19.75
CA ASN A 142 7.74 12.74 20.89
C ASN A 142 6.99 11.69 21.72
N ILE A 143 6.26 10.76 21.08
CA ILE A 143 5.57 9.65 21.74
C ILE A 143 6.58 8.77 22.49
N CYS A 144 7.73 8.51 21.87
CA CYS A 144 8.78 7.69 22.47
C CYS A 144 9.63 8.41 23.51
N LYS A 145 9.40 9.70 23.76
CA LYS A 145 10.23 10.57 24.63
C LYS A 145 11.71 10.57 24.21
N LEU A 146 11.97 10.55 22.90
CA LEU A 146 13.31 10.62 22.31
C LEU A 146 13.61 12.06 21.87
N PRO A 147 14.89 12.46 21.81
CA PRO A 147 15.26 13.82 21.42
C PRO A 147 14.83 14.11 19.97
N ILE A 148 14.20 15.27 19.77
CA ILE A 148 13.72 15.73 18.44
C ILE A 148 14.90 15.90 17.46
N SER A 149 16.10 16.21 17.95
CA SER A 149 17.33 16.25 17.15
C SER A 149 17.66 14.91 16.47
N GLY A 150 17.05 13.80 16.91
CA GLY A 150 17.09 12.53 16.20
C GLY A 150 16.56 12.60 14.76
N ILE A 151 15.80 13.63 14.39
CA ILE A 151 15.33 13.85 13.01
C ILE A 151 16.48 13.89 12.00
N PHE A 152 17.63 14.49 12.36
CA PHE A 152 18.81 14.55 11.48
C PHE A 152 19.39 13.16 11.22
N ILE A 153 19.35 12.30 12.23
CA ILE A 153 19.80 10.90 12.12
C ILE A 153 18.83 10.10 11.23
N LEU A 154 17.53 10.42 11.25
CA LEU A 154 16.54 9.78 10.38
C LEU A 154 16.72 10.11 8.90
N LEU A 155 17.46 11.17 8.54
CA LEU A 155 17.77 11.51 7.16
C LEU A 155 18.92 10.69 6.56
N ILE A 156 19.74 10.04 7.40
CA ILE A 156 20.92 9.28 6.96
C ILE A 156 20.52 7.80 6.78
N PRO A 157 20.54 7.21 5.56
CA PRO A 157 19.91 5.92 5.26
C PRO A 157 20.28 4.74 6.18
N PHE A 158 21.56 4.50 6.40
CA PHE A 158 22.03 3.37 7.21
C PHE A 158 21.86 3.63 8.71
N VAL A 159 22.15 4.84 9.16
CA VAL A 159 22.04 5.22 10.59
C VAL A 159 20.58 5.33 11.02
N ARG A 160 19.69 5.70 10.08
CA ARG A 160 18.23 5.75 10.27
C ARG A 160 17.69 4.42 10.80
N LEU A 161 18.18 3.27 10.31
CA LEU A 161 17.69 1.96 10.75
C LEU A 161 17.85 1.77 12.27
N PHE A 162 18.97 2.23 12.84
CA PHE A 162 19.23 2.12 14.27
C PHE A 162 18.28 2.98 15.11
N LEU A 163 18.03 4.22 14.67
CA LEU A 163 17.11 5.11 15.39
C LEU A 163 15.66 4.62 15.28
N ILE A 164 15.28 4.08 14.13
CA ILE A 164 13.96 3.48 13.92
C ILE A 164 13.77 2.24 14.78
N TYR A 165 14.80 1.40 14.90
CA TYR A 165 14.78 0.29 15.84
C TYR A 165 14.57 0.77 17.29
N LYS A 166 15.25 1.84 17.71
CA LYS A 166 15.04 2.44 19.05
C LYS A 166 13.60 2.92 19.24
N ILE A 167 13.04 3.64 18.25
CA ILE A 167 11.63 4.09 18.25
C ILE A 167 10.70 2.88 18.38
N ASN A 168 10.85 1.87 17.51
CA ASN A 168 10.01 0.67 17.52
C ASN A 168 10.11 -0.10 18.84
N LYS A 169 11.32 -0.24 19.40
CA LYS A 169 11.54 -0.89 20.69
C LYS A 169 10.80 -0.15 21.81
N GLN A 170 10.76 1.17 21.77
CA GLN A 170 10.03 1.98 22.75
C GLN A 170 8.52 1.90 22.55
N LEU A 171 8.03 1.93 21.30
CA LEU A 171 6.61 1.70 20.98
C LEU A 171 6.12 0.34 21.47
N CYS A 172 6.91 -0.72 21.27
CA CYS A 172 6.56 -2.05 21.80
C CYS A 172 6.44 -2.05 23.32
N LYS A 173 7.27 -1.28 24.04
CA LYS A 173 7.13 -1.14 25.51
C LYS A 173 5.86 -0.41 25.89
N ILE A 174 5.57 0.72 25.22
CA ILE A 174 4.37 1.55 25.48
C ILE A 174 3.10 0.72 25.23
N GLN A 175 3.08 -0.08 24.16
CA GLN A 175 1.93 -0.89 23.77
C GLN A 175 1.88 -2.28 24.42
N HIS A 176 2.82 -2.61 25.31
CA HIS A 176 2.92 -3.92 25.99
C HIS A 176 3.02 -5.13 25.03
N ILE A 177 3.85 -5.01 23.99
CA ILE A 177 4.09 -6.05 22.98
C ILE A 177 5.52 -6.58 23.10
N ASN A 178 5.73 -7.84 22.69
CA ASN A 178 7.05 -8.47 22.65
C ASN A 178 8.09 -7.60 21.94
N LYS A 179 9.21 -7.33 22.62
CA LYS A 179 10.31 -6.49 22.13
C LYS A 179 10.96 -7.04 20.85
N SER A 180 10.87 -8.35 20.60
CA SER A 180 11.36 -8.98 19.37
C SER A 180 10.63 -8.47 18.12
N ASN A 181 9.36 -8.06 18.24
CA ASN A 181 8.61 -7.48 17.12
C ASN A 181 9.21 -6.15 16.64
N ALA A 182 10.00 -5.45 17.45
CA ALA A 182 10.66 -4.21 17.05
C ALA A 182 11.63 -4.42 15.87
N ILE A 183 12.26 -5.60 15.77
CA ILE A 183 13.14 -5.95 14.64
C ILE A 183 12.30 -6.07 13.36
N LEU A 184 11.20 -6.84 13.42
CA LEU A 184 10.29 -7.03 12.30
C LEU A 184 9.65 -5.72 11.85
N MET A 185 9.26 -4.85 12.78
CA MET A 185 8.77 -3.51 12.48
C MET A 185 9.84 -2.60 11.87
N THR A 186 11.13 -2.83 12.15
CA THR A 186 12.20 -2.02 11.56
C THR A 186 12.44 -2.41 10.10
N LEU A 187 12.44 -3.71 9.81
CA LEU A 187 12.68 -4.26 8.48
C LEU A 187 11.45 -4.19 7.57
N LEU A 188 10.29 -4.58 8.08
CA LEU A 188 9.03 -4.73 7.35
C LEU A 188 7.95 -3.85 7.99
N ARG A 189 8.25 -2.56 8.07
CA ARG A 189 7.44 -1.54 8.75
C ARG A 189 5.98 -1.52 8.31
N PRO A 190 5.66 -1.56 6.99
CA PRO A 190 4.28 -1.49 6.54
C PRO A 190 3.41 -2.66 6.99
N ILE A 191 4.02 -3.82 7.20
CA ILE A 191 3.31 -5.05 7.55
C ILE A 191 3.15 -5.15 9.06
N PHE A 192 4.26 -5.03 9.81
CA PHE A 192 4.28 -5.38 11.23
C PHE A 192 3.82 -4.26 12.17
N TYR A 193 3.65 -3.02 11.68
CA TYR A 193 3.10 -1.95 12.51
C TYR A 193 1.67 -2.23 12.97
N GLY A 194 0.90 -3.04 12.23
CA GLY A 194 -0.44 -3.45 12.66
C GLY A 194 -0.45 -4.21 13.98
N LYS A 195 0.65 -4.90 14.36
CA LYS A 195 0.75 -5.56 15.67
C LYS A 195 0.68 -4.58 16.85
N LEU A 196 1.01 -3.30 16.64
CA LEU A 196 0.90 -2.30 17.69
C LEU A 196 -0.54 -2.05 18.13
N ILE A 197 -1.49 -2.24 17.22
CA ILE A 197 -2.90 -1.87 17.39
C ILE A 197 -3.75 -3.12 17.59
N PHE A 198 -3.52 -4.14 16.76
CA PHE A 198 -4.27 -5.39 16.76
C PHE A 198 -3.48 -6.43 17.55
N LYS A 199 -3.81 -6.59 18.83
CA LYS A 199 -3.14 -7.49 19.77
C LYS A 199 -3.67 -8.92 19.67
#